data_AF-W7TJH9-F1
#
_entry.id   AF-W7TJH9-F1
#
_cell.length_a   1.000
_cell.length_b   1.000
_cell.length_c   1.000
_cell.angle_alpha   90.00
_cell.angle_beta   90.00
_cell.angle_gamma   90.00
#
_symmetry.space_group_name_H-M   'P 1'
#
loop_
_entity.id
_entity.type
_entity.pdbx_description
1 polymer ?
#
loop_
_entity_poly.entity_id
_entity_poly.type
_entity_poly.pdbx_seq_one_letter_code
_entity_poly.pdbx_strand_id
1 'polypeptide(L)'
;MHAFSLLNLPGILLLLVSLLAPPTSPFPVPPPPSTQPASSFQSGFVPVTQNSSLFYWYCPPSRPPSRPSSPPPPLILWLQGGPGVSGLVGLLYEMGPYRLVQDNSSTPASPPSFSLADRAQGAWNHDYGELICIFLYSDYE
;
A
#
# COMPACT_ATOMS: atom_id res chain seq x y z
N MET A 1 2.96 -25.36 -57.40
CA MET A 1 2.41 -24.38 -56.44
C MET A 1 3.45 -24.17 -55.36
N HIS A 2 4.38 -23.23 -55.57
CA HIS A 2 5.44 -22.88 -54.63
C HIS A 2 5.20 -21.45 -54.17
N ALA A 3 5.02 -21.24 -52.87
CA ALA A 3 5.31 -19.98 -52.19
C ALA A 3 5.15 -20.17 -50.69
N PHE A 4 6.24 -20.49 -49.99
CA PHE A 4 6.42 -20.08 -48.59
C PHE A 4 7.91 -19.83 -48.41
N SER A 5 8.31 -18.61 -48.75
CA SER A 5 9.63 -18.08 -48.45
C SER A 5 9.46 -16.92 -47.46
N LEU A 6 10.44 -16.82 -46.55
CA LEU A 6 10.79 -15.67 -45.73
C LEU A 6 10.12 -15.54 -44.35
N LEU A 7 10.48 -16.46 -43.44
CA LEU A 7 10.93 -16.03 -42.12
C LEU A 7 12.44 -16.29 -42.07
N ASN A 8 13.21 -15.30 -42.50
CA ASN A 8 14.67 -15.41 -42.51
C ASN A 8 15.17 -15.46 -41.06
N LEU A 9 16.18 -16.28 -40.79
CA LEU A 9 16.80 -16.49 -39.46
C LEU A 9 17.03 -15.21 -38.63
N PRO A 10 17.49 -14.07 -39.20
CA PRO A 10 17.62 -12.82 -38.44
C PRO A 10 16.27 -12.21 -37.99
N GLY A 11 15.19 -12.41 -38.75
CA GLY A 11 13.84 -11.93 -38.37
C GLY A 11 13.24 -12.72 -37.21
N ILE A 12 13.49 -14.03 -37.17
CA ILE A 12 13.11 -14.90 -36.04
C ILE A 12 13.87 -14.48 -34.78
N LEU A 13 15.16 -14.16 -34.92
CA LEU A 13 15.99 -13.71 -33.80
C LEU A 13 15.50 -12.39 -33.21
N LEU A 14 15.12 -11.41 -34.04
CA LEU A 14 14.57 -10.14 -33.58
C LEU A 14 13.20 -10.28 -32.88
N LEU A 15 12.36 -11.21 -33.35
CA LEU A 15 11.08 -11.51 -32.71
C LEU A 15 11.31 -12.15 -31.33
N LEU A 16 12.26 -13.09 -31.22
CA LEU A 16 12.62 -13.74 -29.95
C LEU A 16 13.22 -12.75 -28.94
N VAL A 17 14.05 -11.80 -29.41
CA VAL A 17 14.59 -10.72 -28.55
C VAL A 17 13.48 -9.80 -28.05
N SER A 18 12.46 -9.53 -28.88
CA SER A 18 11.31 -8.71 -28.50
C SER A 18 10.36 -9.43 -27.51
N LEU A 19 10.23 -10.76 -27.60
CA LEU A 19 9.48 -11.57 -26.62
C LEU A 19 10.23 -11.74 -25.29
N LEU A 20 11.55 -11.59 -25.28
CA LEU A 20 12.38 -11.70 -24.08
C LEU A 20 12.62 -10.34 -23.39
N ALA A 21 12.25 -9.23 -24.04
CA ALA A 21 12.30 -7.91 -23.43
C ALA A 21 11.22 -7.82 -22.34
N PRO A 22 11.59 -7.51 -21.07
CA PRO A 22 10.59 -7.28 -20.05
C PRO A 22 9.73 -6.08 -20.45
N PRO A 23 8.41 -6.09 -20.19
CA PRO A 23 7.57 -4.93 -20.46
C PRO A 23 8.15 -3.76 -19.65
N THR A 24 8.68 -2.75 -20.35
CA THR A 24 9.11 -1.50 -19.75
C THR A 24 7.85 -0.76 -19.32
N SER A 25 7.38 -1.07 -18.10
CA SER A 25 6.34 -0.28 -17.47
C SER A 25 6.88 1.14 -17.25
N PRO A 26 6.10 2.20 -17.51
CA PRO A 26 6.48 3.55 -17.09
C PRO A 26 6.51 3.71 -15.56
N PHE A 27 6.11 2.67 -14.83
CA PHE A 27 6.18 2.59 -13.38
C PHE A 27 7.40 1.77 -12.93
N PRO A 28 8.08 2.16 -11.84
CA PRO A 28 9.12 1.35 -11.22
C PRO A 28 8.60 -0.05 -10.89
N VAL A 29 9.27 -1.09 -11.40
CA VAL A 29 8.96 -2.48 -11.03
C VAL A 29 9.35 -2.66 -9.55
N PRO A 30 8.42 -3.06 -8.67
CA PRO A 30 8.78 -3.32 -7.28
C PRO A 30 9.81 -4.46 -7.21
N PRO A 31 10.80 -4.38 -6.29
CA PRO A 31 11.85 -5.39 -6.18
C PRO A 31 11.27 -6.78 -5.87
N PRO A 32 11.97 -7.86 -6.25
CA PRO A 32 11.51 -9.22 -6.04
C PRO A 32 11.23 -9.52 -4.55
N PRO A 33 10.30 -10.44 -4.25
CA PRO A 33 9.70 -10.64 -2.92
C PRO A 33 10.67 -11.10 -1.81
N SER A 34 11.95 -11.29 -2.10
CA SER A 34 12.96 -11.76 -1.14
C SER A 34 13.76 -10.64 -0.46
N THR A 35 13.54 -9.36 -0.78
CA THR A 35 14.36 -8.25 -0.24
C THR A 35 13.54 -7.15 0.47
N GLN A 36 12.25 -7.36 0.71
CA GLN A 36 11.48 -6.43 1.54
C GLN A 36 11.46 -6.90 3.00
N PRO A 37 11.91 -6.07 3.97
CA PRO A 37 11.54 -6.28 5.36
C PRO A 37 10.02 -6.17 5.48
N ALA A 38 9.46 -6.90 6.44
CA ALA A 38 8.03 -7.08 6.65
C ALA A 38 7.20 -5.79 6.42
N SER A 39 6.13 -5.93 5.63
CA SER A 39 4.98 -5.01 5.57
C SER A 39 5.34 -3.51 5.46
N SER A 40 5.92 -3.08 4.33
CA SER A 40 6.05 -1.65 4.06
C SER A 40 4.67 -1.03 3.85
N PHE A 41 4.28 -0.09 4.70
CA PHE A 41 3.10 0.74 4.47
C PHE A 41 3.21 1.49 3.14
N GLN A 42 2.07 1.69 2.49
CA GLN A 42 1.99 2.49 1.28
C GLN A 42 1.03 3.64 1.50
N SER A 43 1.31 4.79 0.91
CA SER A 43 0.45 5.96 0.98
C SER A 43 0.41 6.65 -0.36
N GLY A 44 -0.69 7.33 -0.65
CA GLY A 44 -0.81 8.09 -1.89
C GLY A 44 -2.10 8.87 -1.96
N PHE A 45 -2.41 9.33 -3.17
CA PHE A 45 -3.62 10.09 -3.46
C PHE A 45 -4.45 9.38 -4.52
N VAL A 46 -5.77 9.34 -4.33
CA VAL A 46 -6.73 8.86 -5.30
C VAL A 46 -7.59 10.04 -5.76
N PRO A 47 -7.58 10.39 -7.06
CA PRO A 47 -8.43 11.47 -7.56
C PRO A 47 -9.91 11.07 -7.45
N VAL A 48 -10.73 11.97 -6.92
CA VAL A 48 -12.19 11.78 -6.77
C VAL A 48 -12.96 12.67 -7.73
N THR A 49 -12.50 13.91 -7.90
CA THR A 49 -13.01 14.83 -8.90
C THR A 49 -11.85 15.40 -9.72
N GLN A 50 -12.13 16.29 -10.67
CA GLN A 50 -11.08 16.97 -11.45
C GLN A 50 -10.15 17.81 -10.56
N ASN A 51 -10.66 18.33 -9.45
CA ASN A 51 -9.92 19.25 -8.56
C ASN A 51 -9.73 18.70 -7.14
N SER A 52 -10.12 17.45 -6.86
CA SER A 52 -10.01 16.88 -5.52
C SER A 52 -9.46 15.46 -5.53
N SER A 53 -8.61 15.17 -4.54
CA SER A 53 -8.02 13.86 -4.33
C SER A 53 -8.13 13.47 -2.86
N LEU A 54 -8.33 12.18 -2.60
CA LEU A 54 -8.30 11.60 -1.26
C LEU A 54 -6.91 11.05 -0.96
N PHE A 55 -6.37 11.42 0.21
CA PHE A 55 -5.18 10.77 0.73
C PHE A 55 -5.55 9.39 1.32
N TYR A 56 -4.71 8.39 1.12
CA TYR A 56 -4.88 7.07 1.71
C TYR A 56 -3.60 6.57 2.35
N TRP A 57 -3.78 5.68 3.33
CA TRP A 57 -2.75 4.86 3.92
C TRP A 57 -3.15 3.39 3.83
N TYR A 58 -2.32 2.57 3.21
CA TYR A 58 -2.48 1.15 3.06
C TYR A 58 -1.54 0.40 4.00
N CYS A 59 -2.15 -0.42 4.85
CA CYS A 59 -1.51 -1.33 5.78
C CYS A 59 -1.69 -2.76 5.26
N PRO A 60 -0.63 -3.38 4.70
CA PRO A 60 -0.75 -4.74 4.21
C PRO A 60 -1.02 -5.72 5.37
N PRO A 61 -1.59 -6.88 5.05
CA PRO A 61 -1.79 -7.94 6.02
C PRO A 61 -0.45 -8.34 6.66
N SER A 62 -0.39 -8.34 7.99
CA SER A 62 0.77 -8.77 8.75
C SER A 62 0.96 -10.29 8.71
N ARG A 63 -0.12 -11.05 8.44
CA ARG A 63 -0.06 -12.49 8.29
C ARG A 63 -0.25 -12.92 6.84
N PRO A 64 0.66 -13.76 6.31
CA PRO A 64 0.45 -14.37 5.01
C PRO A 64 -0.74 -15.35 5.07
N PRO A 65 -1.37 -15.64 3.92
CA PRO A 65 -2.41 -16.65 3.86
C PRO A 65 -1.91 -17.99 4.41
N SER A 66 -2.76 -18.68 5.17
CA SER A 66 -2.41 -19.94 5.83
C SER A 66 -2.01 -21.06 4.86
N ARG A 67 -2.39 -20.96 3.58
CA ARG A 67 -2.02 -21.90 2.52
C ARG A 67 -1.69 -21.14 1.24
N PRO A 68 -0.72 -21.61 0.43
CA PRO A 68 -0.38 -20.98 -0.86
C PRO A 68 -1.54 -20.92 -1.86
N SER A 69 -2.50 -21.83 -1.75
CA SER A 69 -3.70 -21.90 -2.60
C SER A 69 -4.90 -21.14 -2.03
N SER A 70 -4.75 -20.49 -0.87
CA SER A 70 -5.83 -19.69 -0.30
C SER A 70 -6.01 -18.41 -1.12
N PRO A 71 -7.24 -17.88 -1.21
CA PRO A 71 -7.47 -16.58 -1.79
C PRO A 71 -6.68 -15.49 -1.04
N PRO A 72 -6.33 -14.38 -1.70
CA PRO A 72 -5.70 -13.25 -1.03
C PRO A 72 -6.62 -12.71 0.06
N PRO A 73 -6.05 -12.15 1.15
CA PRO A 73 -6.85 -11.52 2.19
C PRO A 73 -7.69 -10.37 1.61
N PRO A 74 -8.94 -10.20 2.04
CA PRO A 74 -9.78 -9.11 1.58
C PRO A 74 -9.18 -7.75 1.94
N LEU A 75 -9.48 -6.76 1.10
CA LEU A 75 -9.17 -5.36 1.32
C LEU A 75 -10.31 -4.71 2.09
N ILE A 76 -10.01 -4.14 3.25
CA ILE A 76 -10.97 -3.38 4.05
C ILE A 76 -10.77 -1.90 3.75
N LEU A 77 -11.82 -1.22 3.30
CA LEU A 77 -11.86 0.24 3.21
C LEU A 77 -12.45 0.81 4.50
N TRP A 78 -11.67 1.62 5.22
CA TRP A 78 -12.14 2.33 6.41
C TRP A 78 -12.29 3.83 6.15
N LEU A 79 -13.47 4.37 6.46
CA LEU A 79 -13.82 5.79 6.35
C LEU A 79 -14.27 6.30 7.71
N GLN A 80 -13.57 7.30 8.22
CA GLN A 80 -13.99 7.92 9.47
C GLN A 80 -15.27 8.74 9.29
N GLY A 81 -16.15 8.67 10.28
CA GLY A 81 -17.37 9.47 10.30
C GLY A 81 -17.12 10.94 10.67
N GLY A 82 -18.20 11.73 10.67
CA GLY A 82 -18.15 13.16 10.96
C GLY A 82 -17.64 14.00 9.76
N PRO A 83 -18.12 15.25 9.60
CA PRO A 83 -17.61 16.12 8.54
C PRO A 83 -16.19 16.60 8.87
N GLY A 84 -15.24 16.37 7.96
CA GLY A 84 -13.88 16.93 8.03
C GLY A 84 -12.92 16.22 9.01
N VAL A 85 -13.31 15.09 9.59
CA VAL A 85 -12.43 14.34 10.49
C VAL A 85 -11.45 13.48 9.69
N SER A 86 -10.17 13.58 10.04
CA SER A 86 -9.11 12.78 9.44
C SER A 86 -9.23 11.30 9.80
N GLY A 87 -9.11 10.43 8.79
CA GLY A 87 -9.04 8.97 8.97
C GLY A 87 -7.84 8.50 9.79
N LEU A 88 -6.86 9.37 10.06
CA LEU A 88 -5.75 9.06 10.97
C LEU A 88 -6.20 8.74 12.40
N VAL A 89 -7.38 9.23 12.80
CA VAL A 89 -7.97 8.86 14.10
C VAL A 89 -8.25 7.35 14.15
N GLY A 90 -8.90 6.81 13.11
CA GLY A 90 -9.13 5.37 12.99
C GLY A 90 -7.82 4.57 12.97
N LEU A 91 -6.84 5.05 12.21
CA LEU A 91 -5.53 4.43 12.08
C LEU A 91 -4.78 4.35 13.43
N LEU A 92 -4.67 5.47 14.16
CA LEU A 92 -3.80 5.54 15.34
C LEU A 92 -4.50 5.21 16.65
N TYR A 93 -5.81 5.47 16.76
CA TYR A 93 -6.54 5.30 18.01
C TYR A 93 -7.48 4.09 18.00
N GLU A 94 -8.06 3.71 16.85
CA GLU A 94 -9.14 2.71 16.83
C GLU A 94 -8.68 1.31 16.44
N MET A 95 -8.03 1.14 15.29
CA MET A 95 -7.89 -0.19 14.69
C MET A 95 -6.62 -0.43 13.86
N GLY A 96 -5.81 0.60 13.58
CA GLY A 96 -4.59 0.39 12.81
C GLY A 96 -3.48 -0.35 13.58
N PRO A 97 -2.41 -0.74 12.88
CA PRO A 97 -1.32 -1.55 13.41
C PRO A 97 -0.50 -0.87 14.50
N TYR A 98 -0.50 0.46 14.56
CA TYR A 98 0.20 1.20 15.60
C TYR A 98 -0.73 2.13 16.34
N ARG A 99 -0.37 2.40 17.60
CA ARG A 99 -1.01 3.42 18.41
C ARG A 99 -0.01 4.46 18.86
N LEU A 100 -0.48 5.70 18.98
CA LEU A 100 0.29 6.76 19.63
C LEU A 100 0.31 6.53 21.14
N VAL A 101 1.50 6.55 21.73
CA VAL A 101 1.73 6.43 23.16
C VAL A 101 2.60 7.59 23.62
N GLN A 102 2.27 8.17 24.78
CA GLN A 102 3.09 9.21 25.39
C GLN A 102 4.28 8.56 26.11
N ASP A 103 5.48 9.06 25.86
CA ASP A 103 6.68 8.53 26.50
C ASP A 103 6.76 8.98 27.97
N ASN A 104 7.24 8.08 28.83
CA ASN A 104 7.39 8.31 30.27
C ASN A 104 8.72 8.99 30.64
N SER A 105 9.54 9.40 29.66
CA SER A 105 10.85 10.00 29.85
C SER A 105 10.81 11.50 30.16
N SER A 106 9.63 12.03 30.49
CA SER A 106 9.44 13.45 30.76
C SER A 106 9.98 13.83 32.14
N THR A 107 11.16 14.45 32.15
CA THR A 107 11.50 15.35 33.26
C THR A 107 10.50 16.52 33.26
N PRO A 108 10.19 17.15 34.41
CA PRO A 108 9.27 18.29 34.46
C PRO A 108 9.65 19.47 33.54
N ALA A 109 10.89 19.51 33.05
CA ALA A 109 11.43 20.55 32.19
C ALA A 109 11.37 20.23 30.68
N SER A 110 11.05 18.99 30.29
CA SER A 110 11.01 18.56 28.89
C SER A 110 9.57 18.53 28.34
N PRO A 111 9.34 18.92 27.07
CA PRO A 111 8.03 18.79 26.43
C PRO A 111 7.59 17.32 26.35
N PRO A 112 6.28 17.03 26.33
CA PRO A 112 5.78 15.68 26.14
C PRO A 112 6.21 15.15 24.77
N SER A 113 6.73 13.93 24.75
CA SER A 113 7.06 13.19 23.52
C SER A 113 6.12 12.01 23.33
N PHE A 114 5.93 11.64 22.07
CA PHE A 114 5.06 10.54 21.68
C PHE A 114 5.81 9.58 20.74
N SER A 115 5.58 8.29 20.93
CA SER A 115 6.11 7.23 20.10
C SER A 115 4.98 6.37 19.54
N LEU A 116 5.28 5.63 18.46
CA LEU A 116 4.39 4.63 17.90
C LEU A 116 4.68 3.28 18.57
N ALA A 117 3.66 2.70 19.20
CA ALA A 117 3.72 1.36 19.76
C ALA A 117 2.91 0.39 18.89
N ASP A 118 3.44 -0.81 18.68
CA ASP A 118 2.75 -1.89 17.99
C ASP A 118 1.45 -2.28 18.71
N ARG A 119 0.38 -2.45 17.94
CA ARG A 119 -0.93 -2.89 18.41
C ARG A 119 -1.02 -4.41 18.25
N ALA A 120 -0.48 -5.13 19.24
CA ALA A 120 -0.44 -6.58 19.24
C ALA A 120 -1.83 -7.27 19.18
N GLN A 121 -2.91 -6.60 19.59
CA GLN A 121 -4.28 -7.13 19.53
C GLN A 121 -5.26 -6.06 19.04
N GLY A 122 -6.18 -6.48 18.17
CA GLY A 122 -7.21 -5.59 17.60
C GLY A 122 -6.74 -4.72 16.43
N ALA A 123 -5.51 -4.94 15.93
CA ALA A 123 -5.08 -4.39 14.65
C ALA A 123 -5.78 -5.12 13.51
N TRP A 124 -6.48 -4.40 12.64
CA TRP A 124 -7.29 -5.03 11.59
C TRP A 124 -6.43 -5.57 10.45
N ASN A 125 -5.25 -4.99 10.25
CA ASN A 125 -4.26 -5.49 9.31
C ASN A 125 -3.63 -6.86 9.71
N HIS A 126 -4.05 -7.47 10.81
CA HIS A 126 -3.44 -8.72 11.27
C HIS A 126 -3.73 -9.91 10.34
N ASP A 127 -4.98 -10.07 9.94
CA ASP A 127 -5.43 -11.15 9.02
C ASP A 127 -5.95 -10.59 7.67
N TYR A 128 -6.09 -9.26 7.55
CA TYR A 128 -6.65 -8.57 6.39
C TYR A 128 -5.73 -7.47 5.85
N GLY A 129 -5.93 -7.05 4.59
CA GLY A 129 -5.30 -5.84 4.08
C GLY A 129 -6.16 -4.64 4.46
N GLU A 130 -5.62 -3.68 5.19
CA GLU A 130 -6.38 -2.54 5.70
C GLU A 130 -6.01 -1.28 4.91
N LEU A 131 -6.97 -0.77 4.15
CA LEU A 131 -6.88 0.49 3.44
C LEU A 131 -7.68 1.53 4.22
N ILE A 132 -6.97 2.44 4.87
CA ILE A 132 -7.59 3.55 5.59
C ILE A 132 -7.51 4.78 4.71
N CYS A 133 -8.67 5.29 4.29
CA CYS A 133 -8.73 6.55 3.60
C CYS A 133 -8.78 7.67 4.63
N ILE A 134 -7.87 8.62 4.47
CA ILE A 134 -7.72 9.75 5.34
C ILE A 134 -8.34 10.94 4.60
N PHE A 135 -9.54 11.34 5.03
CA PHE A 135 -10.08 12.63 4.61
C PHE A 135 -9.25 13.74 5.26
N LEU A 136 -8.20 14.18 4.58
CA LEU A 136 -7.70 15.52 4.80
C LEU A 136 -8.69 16.43 4.07
N TYR A 137 -9.32 17.32 4.83
CA TYR A 137 -10.12 18.39 4.28
C TYR A 137 -9.32 19.06 3.16
N SER A 138 -9.78 18.92 1.91
CA SER A 138 -9.28 19.72 0.81
C SER A 138 -9.96 21.08 0.95
N ASP A 139 -9.16 22.13 1.07
CA ASP A 139 -9.66 23.49 1.15
C ASP A 139 -10.70 23.77 0.06
N TYR A 140 -11.71 24.56 0.44
CA TYR A 140 -12.68 25.15 -0.48
C TYR A 140 -11.94 26.03 -1.49
N GLU A 141 -12.24 25.81 -2.78
CA GLU A 141 -11.98 26.66 -3.96
C GLU A 141 -10.57 27.27 -4.14
#